data_AF-A0A7C3A6G7-F1
#
_entry.id   AF-A0A7C3A6G7-F1
#
_cell.length_a   1.000
_cell.length_b   1.000
_cell.length_c   1.000
_cell.angle_alpha   90.00
_cell.angle_beta   90.00
_cell.angle_gamma   90.00
#
_symmetry.space_group_name_H-M   'P 1'
#
loop_
_entity.id
_entity.type
_entity.pdbx_description
1 polymer ?
#
loop_
_entity_poly.entity_id
_entity_poly.type
_entity_poly.pdbx_seq_one_letter_code
_entity_poly.pdbx_strand_id
1 'polypeptide(L)' 'MSPGEELRLLRRTLGLSQEKLAKKLGIDPSTLWRWENGKRRPPKGMLNKLRTLLP' A
#
# COMPACT_ATOMS: atom_id res chain seq x y z
N MET A 1 -8.54 -3.35 -12.19
CA MET A 1 -7.75 -3.33 -10.94
C MET A 1 -8.28 -2.21 -10.04
N SER A 2 -8.65 -2.52 -8.80
CA SER A 2 -9.05 -1.57 -7.79
C SER A 2 -7.83 -0.84 -7.19
N PRO A 3 -8.01 0.30 -6.51
CA PRO A 3 -6.91 0.98 -5.81
C PRO A 3 -6.21 0.09 -4.78
N GLY A 4 -6.93 -0.84 -4.14
CA GLY A 4 -6.36 -1.78 -3.18
C GLY A 4 -5.48 -2.86 -3.83
N GLU A 5 -5.92 -3.38 -4.98
CA GLU A 5 -5.13 -4.33 -5.77
C GLU A 5 -3.86 -3.69 -6.31
N GLU A 6 -3.95 -2.46 -6.79
CA GLU A 6 -2.78 -1.71 -7.28
C GLU A 6 -1.78 -1.41 -6.15
N LEU A 7 -2.28 -1.01 -4.98
CA LEU A 7 -1.47 -0.81 -3.79
C LEU A 7 -0.69 -2.08 -3.40
N ARG A 8 -1.38 -3.24 -3.42
CA ARG A 8 -0.78 -4.55 -3.16
C ARG A 8 0.29 -4.90 -4.19
N LEU A 9 0.05 -4.59 -5.47
CA LEU A 9 1.01 -4.82 -6.54
C LEU A 9 2.27 -4.00 -6.32
N LEU A 10 2.14 -2.68 -6.13
CA LEU A 10 3.28 -1.78 -5.88
C LEU A 10 4.10 -2.22 -4.67
N ARG A 11 3.44 -2.60 -3.57
CA ARG A 11 4.15 -3.13 -2.39
C ARG A 11 4.98 -4.37 -2.73
N ARG A 12 4.43 -5.30 -3.50
CA ARG A 12 5.12 -6.53 -3.91
C ARG A 12 6.28 -6.23 -4.86
N THR A 13 6.12 -5.30 -5.78
CA THR A 13 7.20 -4.82 -6.67
C THR A 13 8.36 -4.24 -5.87
N LEU A 14 8.08 -3.55 -4.76
CA LEU A 14 9.08 -3.05 -3.83
C LEU A 14 9.70 -4.14 -2.92
N GLY A 15 9.28 -5.40 -3.03
CA GLY A 15 9.76 -6.50 -2.18
C GLY A 15 9.37 -6.39 -0.70
N LEU A 16 8.31 -5.64 -0.38
CA LEU A 16 7.93 -5.34 1.00
C LEU A 16 6.80 -6.26 1.51
N SER A 17 6.90 -6.72 2.76
CA SER A 17 5.75 -7.26 3.50
C SER A 17 4.76 -6.14 3.84
N GLN A 18 3.53 -6.49 4.22
CA GLN A 18 2.55 -5.51 4.70
C GLN A 18 3.10 -4.77 5.93
N GLU A 19 3.72 -5.47 6.88
CA GLU A 19 4.31 -4.87 8.08
C GLU A 19 5.42 -3.87 7.73
N LYS A 20 6.33 -4.24 6.82
CA LYS A 20 7.44 -3.35 6.41
C LYS A 20 6.91 -2.10 5.74
N LEU A 21 5.93 -2.22 4.83
CA LEU A 21 5.36 -1.04 4.18
C LEU A 21 4.56 -0.19 5.16
N ALA A 22 3.73 -0.79 6.01
CA ALA A 22 2.95 -0.08 7.02
C ALA A 22 3.86 0.73 7.96
N LYS A 23 4.96 0.13 8.43
CA LYS A 23 6.00 0.82 9.21
C LYS A 23 6.60 2.00 8.45
N LYS A 24 6.96 1.83 7.17
CA LYS A 24 7.50 2.91 6.32
C LYS A 24 6.50 4.05 6.08
N LEU A 25 5.20 3.75 6.11
CA LEU A 25 4.12 4.71 5.94
C LEU A 25 3.65 5.33 7.26
N GLY A 26 4.11 4.84 8.42
CA GLY A 26 3.66 5.30 9.73
C GLY A 26 2.21 4.94 10.04
N ILE A 27 1.73 3.80 9.53
CA ILE A 27 0.35 3.33 9.74
C ILE A 27 0.36 1.93 10.38
N ASP A 28 -0.77 1.57 10.98
CA ASP A 28 -0.98 0.21 11.48
C ASP A 28 -1.07 -0.81 10.33
N PRO A 29 -0.45 -2.01 10.43
CA PRO A 29 -0.54 -3.05 9.39
C PRO A 29 -1.97 -3.44 9.02
N SER A 30 -2.91 -3.43 9.96
CA SER A 30 -4.33 -3.72 9.67
C SER A 30 -4.98 -2.64 8.81
N THR A 31 -4.50 -1.39 8.89
CA THR A 31 -4.93 -0.29 8.01
C THR A 31 -4.52 -0.57 6.57
N LEU A 32 -3.26 -0.97 6.36
CA LEU A 32 -2.77 -1.37 5.04
C LEU A 32 -3.52 -2.60 4.51
N TRP A 33 -3.74 -3.61 5.35
CA TRP A 33 -4.52 -4.80 4.96
C TRP A 33 -5.94 -4.43 4.52
N ARG A 34 -6.63 -3.53 5.23
CA ARG A 34 -7.96 -3.06 4.85
C ARG A 34 -7.96 -2.34 3.50
N TRP A 35 -6.91 -1.57 3.21
CA TRP A 35 -6.75 -0.93 1.91
C TRP A 35 -6.54 -1.94 0.79
N GLU A 36 -5.60 -2.87 0.98
CA GLU A 36 -5.27 -3.87 -0.04
C GLU A 36 -6.40 -4.88 -0.31
N ASN A 37 -7.33 -5.07 0.63
CA ASN A 37 -8.49 -5.96 0.49
C ASN A 37 -9.80 -5.22 0.17
N GLY A 38 -9.73 -3.93 -0.18
CA GLY A 38 -10.91 -3.13 -0.55
C GLY A 38 -11.89 -2.88 0.59
N LYS A 39 -11.52 -3.20 1.84
CA LYS A 39 -12.35 -2.95 3.04
C LYS A 39 -12.38 -1.47 3.43
N ARG A 40 -11.38 -0.71 3.00
CA ARG A 40 -11.32 0.75 3.11
C ARG A 40 -10.55 1.31 1.94
N ARG A 41 -10.92 2.50 1.46
CA ARG A 41 -10.16 3.15 0.38
C ARG A 41 -8.86 3.75 0.94
N PRO A 42 -7.70 3.58 0.28
CA PRO A 42 -6.49 4.31 0.66
C PRO A 42 -6.68 5.83 0.43
N PRO A 43 -5.93 6.69 1.14
CA PRO A 43 -5.96 8.13 0.93
C PRO A 43 -5.64 8.50 -0.52
N LYS A 44 -6.21 9.64 -0.98
CA LYS A 44 -5.83 10.22 -2.27
C LYS A 44 -4.30 10.42 -2.32
N GLY A 45 -3.68 10.07 -3.44
CA GLY A 45 -2.23 10.21 -3.64
C GLY A 45 -1.37 9.07 -3.07
N MET A 46 -1.92 8.12 -2.31
CA MET A 46 -1.13 7.00 -1.75
C MET A 46 -0.41 6.18 -2.83
N LEU A 47 -1.10 5.89 -3.94
CA LEU A 47 -0.52 5.15 -5.06
C LEU A 47 0.62 5.93 -5.73
N ASN A 48 0.44 7.25 -5.93
CA ASN A 48 1.50 8.10 -6.47
C ASN A 48 2.72 8.12 -5.54
N LYS A 49 2.51 8.26 -4.23
CA LYS A 49 3.58 8.19 -3.23
C LYS A 49 4.37 6.87 -3.28
N LEU A 50 3.71 5.75 -3.58
CA LEU A 50 4.40 4.47 -3.74
C LEU A 50 5.15 4.33 -5.05
N ARG A 51 4.59 4.87 -6.14
CA ARG A 51 5.28 4.90 -7.44
C ARG A 51 6.60 5.68 -7.36
N THR A 52 6.68 6.74 -6.55
CA THR A 52 7.95 7.47 -6.33
C THR A 52 8.99 6.69 -5.51
N LEU A 53 8.66 5.50 -5.00
CA LEU A 53 9.60 4.63 -4.28
C LEU A 53 10.13 3.50 -5.15
N LEU A 54 9.61 3.33 -6.38
CA LEU A 54 10.11 2.35 -7.33
C LEU A 54 11.53 2.76 -7.78
N PRO A 55 12.44 1.79 -7.96
CA PRO A 55 13.76 2.03 -8.53
C PRO A 55 13.70 2.48 -9.99
#